data_AF-A0A1V5QLU2-F1
#
_entry.id   AF-A0A1V5QLU2-F1
#
_cell.length_a   1.000
_cell.length_b   1.000
_cell.length_c   1.000
_cell.angle_alpha   90.00
_cell.angle_beta   90.00
_cell.angle_gamma   90.00
#
_symmetry.space_group_name_H-M   'P 1'
#
loop_
_entity.id
_entity.type
_entity.pdbx_description
1 polymer ?
#
loop_
_entity_poly.entity_id
_entity_poly.type
_entity_poly.pdbx_seq_one_letter_code
_entity_poly.pdbx_strand_id
1 'polypeptide(L)'
;MAGAGDKAKRGLRVLRSFLGALKVTYNDITIGLDIDPEQGSADSGDLEIDLPNLFVAVAEAAEERKSAVAVLIDEIQYLNQKELGALIMAMHKIQQRQLPLVLMGAGLPILPGLAGESKSYAERLFSFPVVGALSEADTAKALREPAQAVGVVFEVTALQEIYRLTKGYPYFLQEWGYQSWNHAPTTTITMDVVRTATPSVIDRLDQNFFRVRFDRLTPNEKNFLRAVAELGPGAHRTGAIADTLGVKVTSLGPVRAKLMKKGMIYSPAHGDMAFTVPLFDEFMIRAIPEFKP
;
A
#
# COMPACT_ATOMS: atom_id res chain seq x y z
N MET A 1 -34.10 2.08 23.42
CA MET A 1 -32.71 1.71 23.75
C MET A 1 -32.58 1.30 25.22
N ALA A 2 -33.08 0.12 25.60
CA ALA A 2 -32.82 -0.44 26.92
C ALA A 2 -31.56 -1.32 26.83
N GLY A 3 -30.48 -0.96 27.54
CA GLY A 3 -29.25 -1.78 27.63
C GLY A 3 -27.95 -1.17 27.08
N ALA A 4 -27.95 0.05 26.54
CA ALA A 4 -26.70 0.75 26.21
C ALA A 4 -26.20 1.55 27.42
N GLY A 5 -24.96 1.30 27.86
CA GLY A 5 -24.25 2.10 28.88
C GLY A 5 -24.14 3.58 28.49
N ASP A 6 -23.94 4.45 29.47
CA ASP A 6 -24.05 5.90 29.29
C ASP A 6 -22.92 6.46 28.38
N LYS A 7 -21.72 5.86 28.41
CA LYS A 7 -20.65 6.28 27.50
C LYS A 7 -20.90 5.79 26.07
N ALA A 8 -21.55 4.64 25.90
CA ALA A 8 -21.95 4.17 24.57
C ALA A 8 -23.00 5.09 23.91
N LYS A 9 -23.96 5.61 24.69
CA LYS A 9 -24.91 6.62 24.20
C LYS A 9 -24.17 7.91 23.83
N ARG A 10 -23.28 8.40 24.71
CA ARG A 10 -22.44 9.58 24.42
C ARG A 10 -21.60 9.39 23.16
N GLY A 11 -20.97 8.23 22.95
CA GLY A 11 -20.20 7.95 21.75
C GLY A 11 -21.02 8.09 20.46
N LEU A 12 -22.26 7.60 20.45
CA LEU A 12 -23.17 7.76 19.32
C LEU A 12 -23.59 9.22 19.10
N ARG A 13 -23.77 9.99 20.17
CA ARG A 13 -24.07 11.43 20.11
C ARG A 13 -22.91 12.23 19.51
N VAL A 14 -21.68 11.94 19.94
CA VAL A 14 -20.45 12.56 19.41
C VAL A 14 -20.24 12.18 17.94
N LEU A 15 -20.49 10.93 17.56
CA LEU A 15 -20.45 10.51 16.16
C LEU A 15 -21.46 11.29 15.31
N ARG A 16 -22.69 11.50 15.80
CA ARG A 16 -23.69 12.31 15.10
C ARG A 16 -23.26 13.77 14.95
N SER A 17 -22.67 14.37 16.00
CA SER A 17 -22.12 15.73 15.94
C SER A 17 -21.03 15.85 14.87
N PHE A 18 -20.09 14.90 14.85
CA PHE A 18 -19.00 14.84 13.86
C PHE A 18 -19.52 14.76 12.43
N LEU A 19 -20.47 13.85 12.17
CA LEU A 19 -21.06 13.69 10.84
C LEU A 19 -21.85 14.93 10.39
N GLY A 20 -22.53 15.61 11.32
CA GLY A 20 -23.25 16.85 11.05
C GLY A 20 -22.33 18.02 10.69
N ALA A 21 -21.18 18.14 11.37
CA ALA A 21 -20.22 19.22 11.13
C ALA A 21 -19.49 19.08 9.78
N LEU A 22 -19.25 17.85 9.31
CA LEU A 22 -18.52 17.60 8.07
C LEU A 22 -19.30 17.92 6.78
N LYS A 23 -20.58 18.33 6.84
CA LYS A 23 -21.46 18.55 5.67
C LYS A 23 -21.27 17.48 4.58
N VAL A 24 -21.21 16.22 4.97
CA VAL A 24 -20.98 15.13 4.02
C VAL A 24 -22.27 14.94 3.20
N THR A 25 -22.29 15.48 1.99
CA THR A 25 -23.30 15.13 1.00
C THR A 25 -22.81 13.86 0.30
N TYR A 26 -22.92 12.71 0.98
CA TYR A 26 -22.77 11.40 0.33
C TYR A 26 -24.18 10.84 0.08
N ASN A 27 -24.55 10.75 -1.20
CA ASN A 27 -25.79 10.10 -1.62
C ASN A 27 -25.84 8.67 -1.07
N ASP A 28 -26.80 8.40 -0.19
CA ASP A 28 -27.24 7.08 0.28
C ASP A 28 -26.74 6.56 1.64
N ILE A 29 -26.23 7.42 2.53
CA ILE A 29 -26.19 7.06 3.96
C ILE A 29 -27.02 8.04 4.79
N THR A 30 -28.35 7.87 4.74
CA THR A 30 -29.22 8.42 5.78
C THR A 30 -28.99 7.59 7.05
N ILE A 31 -27.97 7.94 7.83
CA ILE A 31 -27.74 7.30 9.13
C ILE A 31 -28.89 7.73 10.05
N GLY A 32 -29.92 6.87 10.15
CA GLY A 32 -31.05 6.99 11.06
C GLY A 32 -30.64 6.74 12.52
N LEU A 33 -29.65 7.49 13.01
CA LEU A 33 -29.37 7.59 14.44
C LEU A 33 -30.37 8.59 15.03
N ASP A 34 -31.48 8.08 15.55
CA ASP A 34 -32.51 8.85 16.26
C ASP A 34 -32.02 9.25 17.66
N ILE A 35 -30.91 10.01 17.73
CA ILE A 35 -30.19 10.35 18.97
C ILE A 35 -29.67 11.79 18.88
N ASP A 36 -30.10 12.71 19.75
CA ASP A 36 -29.67 14.11 19.67
C ASP A 36 -28.14 14.29 19.76
N PRO A 37 -27.52 15.14 18.94
CA PRO A 37 -26.07 15.37 18.95
C PRO A 37 -25.58 15.86 20.32
N GLU A 38 -24.30 15.63 20.60
CA GLU A 38 -23.61 16.18 21.77
C GLU A 38 -23.08 17.58 21.37
N GLN A 39 -23.68 18.65 21.89
CA GLN A 39 -23.24 20.02 21.61
C GLN A 39 -21.86 20.28 22.25
N GLY A 40 -20.94 20.88 21.48
CA GLY A 40 -19.59 21.22 21.91
C GLY A 40 -18.59 20.05 21.91
N SER A 41 -18.94 18.90 21.32
CA SER A 41 -18.05 17.75 21.18
C SER A 41 -17.99 17.30 19.72
N ALA A 42 -16.81 17.44 19.12
CA ALA A 42 -16.53 17.06 17.74
C ALA A 42 -17.42 17.77 16.69
N ASP A 43 -17.79 19.03 16.93
CA ASP A 43 -18.68 19.84 16.09
C ASP A 43 -18.05 21.16 15.60
N SER A 44 -16.73 21.31 15.73
CA SER A 44 -16.02 22.55 15.36
C SER A 44 -15.85 22.72 13.84
N GLY A 45 -15.91 21.63 13.07
CA GLY A 45 -15.58 21.61 11.65
C GLY A 45 -14.07 21.53 11.39
N ASP A 46 -13.25 21.51 12.44
CA ASP A 46 -11.82 21.26 12.37
C ASP A 46 -11.54 19.78 12.70
N LEU A 47 -11.17 19.02 11.67
CA LEU A 47 -10.85 17.60 11.78
C LEU A 47 -9.76 17.33 12.83
N GLU A 48 -8.79 18.24 12.99
CA GLU A 48 -7.71 18.14 13.95
C GLU A 48 -8.19 18.18 15.42
N ILE A 49 -9.36 18.76 15.67
CA ILE A 49 -10.00 18.86 16.99
C ILE A 49 -11.06 17.77 17.14
N ASP A 50 -11.87 17.58 16.11
CA ASP A 50 -13.07 16.76 16.20
C ASP A 50 -12.75 15.26 16.18
N LEU A 51 -11.78 14.82 15.38
CA LEU A 51 -11.42 13.40 15.26
C LEU A 51 -10.83 12.83 16.57
N PRO A 52 -9.93 13.52 17.30
CA PRO A 52 -9.49 13.07 18.61
C PRO A 52 -10.63 12.92 19.62
N ASN A 53 -11.59 13.85 19.62
CA ASN A 53 -12.74 13.80 20.53
C ASN A 53 -13.65 12.60 20.21
N LEU A 54 -13.87 12.33 18.93
CA LEU A 54 -14.62 11.16 18.48
C LEU A 54 -13.93 9.86 18.90
N PHE A 55 -12.63 9.73 18.66
CA PHE A 55 -11.87 8.52 19.02
C PHE A 55 -11.90 8.26 20.52
N VAL A 56 -11.73 9.31 21.33
CA VAL A 56 -11.84 9.22 22.78
C VAL A 56 -13.23 8.74 23.20
N ALA A 57 -14.31 9.34 22.67
CA ALA A 57 -15.67 8.95 23.02
C ALA A 57 -15.97 7.48 22.66
N VAL A 58 -15.52 7.03 21.48
CA VAL A 58 -15.67 5.64 21.03
C VAL A 58 -14.86 4.67 21.91
N ALA A 59 -13.62 5.03 22.23
CA ALA A 59 -12.75 4.17 23.03
C ALA A 59 -13.18 4.11 24.51
N GLU A 60 -13.67 5.21 25.07
CA GLU A 60 -14.29 5.26 26.41
C GLU A 60 -15.55 4.37 26.48
N ALA A 61 -16.35 4.33 25.41
CA ALA A 61 -17.51 3.43 25.31
C ALA A 61 -17.09 1.96 25.22
N ALA A 62 -16.01 1.65 24.51
CA ALA A 62 -15.47 0.30 24.43
C ALA A 62 -14.91 -0.16 25.79
N GLU A 63 -14.20 0.71 26.49
CA GLU A 63 -13.70 0.47 27.85
C GLU A 63 -14.84 0.16 28.84
N GLU A 64 -15.91 0.96 28.85
CA GLU A 64 -17.10 0.72 29.70
C GLU A 64 -17.68 -0.69 29.47
N ARG A 65 -17.65 -1.14 28.22
CA ARG A 65 -18.12 -2.47 27.81
C ARG A 65 -17.08 -3.57 27.94
N LYS A 66 -15.89 -3.28 28.49
CA LYS A 66 -14.75 -4.21 28.58
C LYS A 66 -14.39 -4.83 27.22
N SER A 67 -14.43 -4.00 26.18
CA SER A 67 -14.11 -4.35 24.79
C SER A 67 -13.01 -3.44 24.25
N ALA A 68 -12.62 -3.65 22.99
CA ALA A 68 -11.68 -2.81 22.27
C ALA A 68 -12.21 -2.46 20.88
N VAL A 69 -11.68 -1.37 20.30
CA VAL A 69 -11.96 -0.97 18.92
C VAL A 69 -10.69 -1.07 18.09
N ALA A 70 -10.78 -1.72 16.93
CA ALA A 70 -9.74 -1.71 15.92
C ALA A 70 -10.18 -0.84 14.74
N VAL A 71 -9.37 0.16 14.41
CA VAL A 71 -9.51 0.97 13.19
C VAL A 71 -8.48 0.46 12.19
N LEU A 72 -8.94 -0.03 11.04
CA LEU A 72 -8.10 -0.58 9.99
C LEU A 72 -8.20 0.34 8.77
N ILE A 73 -7.07 0.91 8.34
CA ILE A 73 -7.02 1.85 7.21
C ILE A 73 -6.02 1.33 6.19
N ASP A 74 -6.51 1.04 4.99
CA ASP A 74 -5.66 0.71 3.86
C ASP A 74 -5.30 1.98 3.07
N GLU A 75 -4.15 1.94 2.39
CA GLU A 75 -3.63 3.01 1.54
C GLU A 75 -3.60 4.40 2.21
N ILE A 76 -3.18 4.44 3.48
CA ILE A 76 -3.18 5.64 4.34
C ILE A 76 -2.36 6.82 3.77
N GLN A 77 -1.46 6.59 2.80
CA GLN A 77 -0.72 7.64 2.13
C GLN A 77 -1.57 8.57 1.26
N TYR A 78 -2.83 8.22 0.99
CA TYR A 78 -3.76 9.09 0.26
C TYR A 78 -4.36 10.18 1.13
N LEU A 79 -4.24 10.08 2.46
CA LEU A 79 -4.62 11.16 3.37
C LEU A 79 -3.76 12.38 3.09
N ASN A 80 -4.39 13.55 3.03
CA ASN A 80 -3.65 14.80 3.00
C ASN A 80 -3.02 15.09 4.38
N GLN A 81 -2.13 16.08 4.44
CA GLN A 81 -1.36 16.38 5.65
C GLN A 81 -2.24 16.71 6.86
N LYS A 82 -3.39 17.38 6.65
CA LYS A 82 -4.35 17.71 7.73
C LYS A 82 -5.08 16.47 8.22
N GLU A 83 -5.53 15.61 7.31
CA GLU A 83 -6.21 14.35 7.65
C GLU A 83 -5.28 13.41 8.42
N LEU A 84 -4.05 13.23 7.93
CA LEU A 84 -3.04 12.42 8.62
C LEU A 84 -2.69 13.04 9.98
N GLY A 85 -2.57 14.37 10.05
CA GLY A 85 -2.30 15.09 11.30
C GLY A 85 -3.39 14.90 12.34
N ALA A 86 -4.66 14.97 11.94
CA ALA A 86 -5.80 14.70 12.79
C ALA A 86 -5.79 13.26 13.34
N LEU A 87 -5.49 12.27 12.48
CA LEU A 87 -5.39 10.87 12.87
C LEU A 87 -4.26 10.64 13.89
N ILE A 88 -3.08 11.22 13.65
CA ILE A 88 -1.94 11.17 14.56
C ILE A 88 -2.32 11.77 15.93
N MET A 89 -3.00 12.91 15.93
CA MET A 89 -3.44 13.56 17.17
C MET A 89 -4.50 12.76 17.92
N ALA A 90 -5.42 12.12 17.20
CA ALA A 90 -6.41 11.23 17.79
C ALA A 90 -5.74 10.06 18.50
N MET A 91 -4.79 9.39 17.83
CA MET A 91 -4.04 8.29 18.43
C MET A 91 -3.15 8.72 19.59
N HIS A 92 -2.58 9.93 19.54
CA HIS A 92 -1.83 10.48 20.65
C HIS A 92 -2.74 10.67 21.89
N LYS A 93 -3.98 11.13 21.71
CA LYS A 93 -4.96 11.23 22.81
C LYS A 93 -5.35 9.87 23.37
N ILE A 94 -5.57 8.88 22.50
CA ILE A 94 -5.84 7.49 22.92
C ILE A 94 -4.70 6.94 23.78
N GLN A 95 -3.45 7.13 23.34
CA GLN A 95 -2.28 6.68 24.08
C GLN A 95 -2.14 7.40 25.43
N GLN A 96 -2.33 8.71 25.49
CA GLN A 96 -2.28 9.48 26.75
C GLN A 96 -3.30 9.00 27.78
N ARG A 97 -4.49 8.60 27.32
CA ARG A 97 -5.57 8.10 28.19
C ARG A 97 -5.56 6.59 28.41
N GLN A 98 -4.66 5.86 27.75
CA GLN A 98 -4.58 4.40 27.81
C GLN A 98 -5.90 3.70 27.44
N LEU A 99 -6.63 4.25 26.46
CA LEU A 99 -7.93 3.73 26.05
C LEU A 99 -7.81 2.54 25.07
N PRO A 100 -8.76 1.59 25.05
CA PRO A 100 -8.68 0.35 24.28
C PRO A 100 -9.04 0.56 22.80
N LEU A 101 -8.24 1.36 22.09
CA LEU A 101 -8.36 1.56 20.65
C LEU A 101 -7.00 1.35 19.96
N VAL A 102 -7.00 0.51 18.94
CA VAL A 102 -5.82 0.23 18.10
C VAL A 102 -6.08 0.73 16.68
N LEU A 103 -5.04 1.32 16.07
CA LEU A 103 -5.02 1.69 14.65
C LEU A 103 -4.01 0.79 13.93
N MET A 104 -4.45 0.11 12.87
CA MET A 104 -3.55 -0.55 11.92
C MET A 104 -3.69 0.12 10.56
N GLY A 105 -2.58 0.66 10.07
CA GLY A 105 -2.49 1.30 8.76
C GLY A 105 -1.64 0.48 7.80
N ALA A 106 -2.07 0.39 6.54
CA ALA A 106 -1.25 -0.10 5.44
C ALA A 106 -1.01 1.01 4.42
N GLY A 107 0.12 0.96 3.73
CA GLY A 107 0.43 1.90 2.66
C GLY A 107 1.90 1.92 2.25
N LEU A 108 2.25 2.89 1.40
CA LEU A 108 3.55 2.93 0.74
C LEU A 108 4.71 3.24 1.72
N PRO A 109 5.97 2.86 1.39
CA PRO A 109 7.14 3.10 2.25
C PRO A 109 7.45 4.57 2.58
N ILE A 110 6.77 5.54 1.96
CA ILE A 110 6.89 6.97 2.24
C ILE A 110 6.19 7.40 3.54
N LEU A 111 5.35 6.52 4.12
CA LEU A 111 4.53 6.84 5.28
C LEU A 111 5.29 7.36 6.51
N PRO A 112 6.44 6.81 6.92
CA PRO A 112 7.18 7.35 8.06
C PRO A 112 7.54 8.83 7.85
N GLY A 113 7.97 9.20 6.64
CA GLY A 113 8.30 10.58 6.28
C GLY A 113 7.07 11.49 6.32
N LEU A 114 5.94 11.06 5.74
CA LEU A 114 4.68 11.82 5.77
C LEU A 114 4.18 12.04 7.21
N ALA A 115 4.32 11.03 8.08
CA ALA A 115 3.93 11.11 9.48
C ALA A 115 4.81 12.13 10.24
N GLY A 116 6.13 12.08 10.06
CA GLY A 116 7.08 13.00 10.68
C GLY A 116 6.92 14.46 10.21
N GLU A 117 6.67 14.67 8.92
CA GLU A 117 6.34 15.99 8.35
C GLU A 117 5.02 16.55 8.87
N SER A 118 4.05 15.69 9.19
CA SER A 118 2.76 16.11 9.76
C SER A 118 2.90 16.48 11.24
N LYS A 119 3.48 15.61 12.07
CA LYS A 119 3.76 15.87 13.49
C LYS A 119 5.08 15.18 13.88
N SER A 120 6.03 15.95 14.40
CA SER A 120 7.39 15.46 14.72
C SER A 120 7.45 14.33 15.76
N TYR A 121 6.41 14.15 16.58
CA TYR A 121 6.33 13.05 17.56
C TYR A 121 5.71 11.76 16.99
N ALA A 122 5.20 11.77 15.75
CA ALA A 122 4.53 10.62 15.14
C ALA A 122 5.45 9.39 15.02
N GLU A 123 6.74 9.60 14.79
CA GLU A 123 7.75 8.54 14.68
C GLU A 123 7.89 7.71 15.97
N ARG A 124 7.52 8.28 17.13
CA ARG A 124 7.54 7.57 18.43
C ARG A 124 6.19 6.98 18.80
N LEU A 125 5.12 7.43 18.14
CA LEU A 125 3.75 7.00 18.41
C LEU A 125 3.40 5.71 17.66
N PHE A 126 3.97 5.52 16.47
CA PHE A 126 3.66 4.38 15.60
C PHE A 126 4.87 3.48 15.38
N SER A 127 4.58 2.20 15.11
CA SER A 127 5.54 1.25 14.56
C SER A 127 5.29 1.13 13.06
N PHE A 128 6.36 1.16 12.26
CA PHE A 128 6.30 1.01 10.80
C PHE A 128 7.00 -0.27 10.35
N PRO A 129 6.43 -1.46 10.63
CA PRO A 129 7.00 -2.71 10.15
C PRO A 129 6.95 -2.76 8.62
N VAL A 130 8.07 -3.09 7.99
CA VAL A 130 8.14 -3.24 6.53
C VAL A 130 7.65 -4.63 6.15
N VAL A 131 6.65 -4.70 5.27
CA VAL A 131 6.19 -5.94 4.64
C VAL A 131 6.80 -6.01 3.24
N GLY A 132 7.82 -6.85 3.08
CA GLY A 132 8.55 -7.03 1.82
C GLY A 132 8.03 -8.16 0.95
N ALA A 133 8.79 -8.48 -0.10
CA ALA A 133 8.58 -9.68 -0.90
C ALA A 133 8.77 -10.94 -0.04
N LEU A 134 8.13 -12.04 -0.45
CA LEU A 134 8.25 -13.34 0.20
C LEU A 134 9.68 -13.87 0.07
N SER A 135 10.15 -14.57 1.10
CA SER A 135 11.38 -15.35 1.01
C SER A 135 11.22 -16.51 0.01
N GLU A 136 12.32 -17.12 -0.41
CA GLU A 136 12.27 -18.33 -1.25
C GLU A 136 11.46 -19.45 -0.57
N ALA A 137 11.66 -19.64 0.74
CA ALA A 137 10.94 -20.64 1.53
C ALA A 137 9.44 -20.34 1.61
N ASP A 138 9.05 -19.09 1.84
CA ASP A 138 7.64 -18.69 1.91
C ASP A 138 6.97 -18.74 0.53
N THR A 139 7.72 -18.41 -0.53
CA THR A 139 7.28 -18.54 -1.92
C THR A 139 6.99 -20.00 -2.26
N ALA A 140 7.93 -20.89 -1.93
CA ALA A 140 7.76 -22.33 -2.12
C ALA A 140 6.55 -22.86 -1.33
N LYS A 141 6.41 -22.43 -0.08
CA LYS A 141 5.28 -22.80 0.79
C LYS A 141 3.94 -22.36 0.20
N ALA A 142 3.84 -21.10 -0.23
CA ALA A 142 2.63 -20.48 -0.75
C ALA A 142 2.08 -21.16 -2.03
N LEU A 143 2.94 -21.81 -2.84
CA LEU A 143 2.50 -22.61 -3.98
C LEU A 143 2.27 -24.08 -3.62
N ARG A 144 3.20 -24.67 -2.87
CA ARG A 144 3.23 -26.10 -2.61
C ARG A 144 2.06 -26.54 -1.75
N GLU A 145 1.76 -25.85 -0.66
CA GLU A 145 0.72 -26.26 0.29
C GLU A 145 -0.69 -26.29 -0.34
N PRO A 146 -1.17 -25.24 -1.04
CA PRO A 146 -2.49 -25.31 -1.67
C PRO A 146 -2.54 -26.35 -2.80
N ALA A 147 -1.46 -26.57 -3.55
CA ALA A 147 -1.40 -27.60 -4.58
C ALA A 147 -1.48 -29.01 -4.00
N GLN A 148 -0.71 -29.28 -2.93
CA GLN A 148 -0.69 -30.58 -2.27
C GLN A 148 -2.04 -30.95 -1.66
N ALA A 149 -2.78 -29.96 -1.14
CA ALA A 149 -4.10 -30.17 -0.55
C ALA A 149 -5.12 -30.79 -1.54
N VAL A 150 -4.86 -30.67 -2.85
CA VAL A 150 -5.70 -31.23 -3.91
C VAL A 150 -4.94 -32.25 -4.80
N GLY A 151 -3.83 -32.79 -4.29
CA GLY A 151 -3.08 -33.86 -4.94
C GLY A 151 -2.15 -33.42 -6.07
N VAL A 152 -1.85 -32.13 -6.21
CA VAL A 152 -0.89 -31.60 -7.18
C VAL A 152 0.46 -31.32 -6.51
N VAL A 153 1.55 -31.64 -7.20
CA VAL A 153 2.92 -31.51 -6.69
C VAL A 153 3.70 -30.54 -7.55
N PHE A 154 4.27 -29.50 -6.94
CA PHE A 154 5.33 -28.72 -7.56
C PHE A 154 6.68 -29.36 -7.28
N GLU A 155 7.49 -29.56 -8.32
CA GLU A 155 8.90 -29.91 -8.14
C GLU A 155 9.68 -28.77 -7.49
N VAL A 156 10.73 -29.11 -6.73
CA VAL A 156 11.58 -28.11 -6.08
C VAL A 156 12.20 -27.15 -7.11
N THR A 157 12.64 -27.67 -8.25
CA THR A 157 13.22 -26.87 -9.36
C THR A 157 12.19 -25.92 -9.97
N ALA A 158 10.91 -26.32 -10.03
CA ALA A 158 9.82 -25.46 -10.48
C ALA A 158 9.58 -24.30 -9.52
N LEU A 159 9.56 -24.57 -8.20
CA LEU A 159 9.41 -23.54 -7.16
C LEU A 159 10.58 -22.55 -7.17
N GLN A 160 11.80 -23.05 -7.31
CA GLN A 160 13.01 -22.22 -7.42
C GLN A 160 12.96 -21.31 -8.65
N GLU A 161 12.51 -21.83 -9.80
CA GLU A 161 12.38 -21.04 -11.01
C GLU A 161 11.29 -19.95 -10.87
N ILE A 162 10.14 -20.29 -10.28
CA ILE A 162 9.10 -19.30 -10.00
C ILE A 162 9.62 -18.23 -9.04
N TYR A 163 10.35 -18.59 -7.98
CA TYR A 163 10.96 -17.59 -7.10
C TYR A 163 11.96 -16.70 -7.84
N ARG A 164 12.82 -17.28 -8.70
CA ARG A 164 13.80 -16.53 -9.50
C ARG A 164 13.12 -15.50 -10.41
N LEU A 165 12.00 -15.87 -11.04
CA LEU A 165 11.23 -15.02 -11.95
C LEU A 165 10.45 -13.94 -11.20
N THR A 166 9.79 -14.30 -10.10
CA THR A 166 8.87 -13.42 -9.38
C THR A 166 9.56 -12.53 -8.35
N LYS A 167 10.79 -12.89 -7.95
CA LYS A 167 11.53 -12.28 -6.83
C LYS A 167 10.72 -12.27 -5.52
N GLY A 168 9.85 -13.27 -5.35
CA GLY A 168 8.97 -13.38 -4.18
C GLY A 168 7.80 -12.39 -4.18
N TYR A 169 7.53 -11.68 -5.27
CA TYR A 169 6.41 -10.74 -5.35
C TYR A 169 5.07 -11.49 -5.37
N PRO A 170 4.18 -11.34 -4.36
CA PRO A 170 3.02 -12.21 -4.18
C PRO A 170 2.07 -12.28 -5.37
N TYR A 171 1.78 -11.15 -6.02
CA TYR A 171 0.89 -11.14 -7.18
C TYR A 171 1.51 -11.87 -8.39
N PHE A 172 2.83 -11.77 -8.59
CA PHE A 172 3.49 -12.50 -9.67
C PHE A 172 3.53 -13.99 -9.35
N LEU A 173 3.79 -14.34 -8.09
CA LEU A 173 3.71 -15.73 -7.64
C LEU A 173 2.35 -16.36 -7.99
N GLN A 174 1.26 -15.63 -7.79
CA GLN A 174 -0.08 -16.07 -8.15
C GLN A 174 -0.24 -16.25 -9.67
N GLU A 175 0.21 -15.32 -10.50
CA GLU A 175 0.10 -15.46 -11.96
C GLU A 175 0.93 -16.63 -12.49
N TRP A 176 2.17 -16.81 -12.02
CA TRP A 176 3.00 -17.96 -12.39
C TRP A 176 2.42 -19.28 -11.87
N GLY A 177 1.91 -19.31 -10.64
CA GLY A 177 1.22 -20.47 -10.08
C GLY A 177 -0.01 -20.85 -10.90
N TYR A 178 -0.86 -19.87 -11.23
CA TYR A 178 -2.07 -20.05 -12.03
C TYR A 178 -1.76 -20.55 -13.44
N GLN A 179 -0.80 -19.94 -14.14
CA GLN A 179 -0.46 -20.36 -15.50
C GLN A 179 0.23 -21.72 -15.50
N SER A 180 1.15 -21.98 -14.57
CA SER A 180 1.81 -23.29 -14.46
C SER A 180 0.81 -24.39 -14.16
N TRP A 181 -0.18 -24.12 -13.29
CA TRP A 181 -1.27 -25.04 -13.01
C TRP A 181 -2.06 -25.42 -14.27
N ASN A 182 -2.49 -24.42 -15.03
CA ASN A 182 -3.34 -24.64 -16.21
C ASN A 182 -2.60 -25.24 -17.41
N HIS A 183 -1.28 -25.10 -17.46
CA HIS A 183 -0.44 -25.68 -18.51
C HIS A 183 0.13 -27.06 -18.14
N ALA A 184 -0.02 -27.49 -16.88
CA ALA A 184 0.49 -28.78 -16.43
C ALA A 184 -0.31 -29.92 -17.09
N PRO A 185 0.35 -30.83 -17.83
CA PRO A 185 -0.34 -31.97 -18.45
C PRO A 185 -0.68 -33.07 -17.45
N THR A 186 -0.10 -33.00 -16.24
CA THR A 186 -0.25 -34.00 -15.17
C THR A 186 -0.37 -33.30 -13.83
N THR A 187 -0.56 -34.06 -12.75
CA THR A 187 -0.57 -33.55 -11.37
C THR A 187 0.82 -33.14 -10.87
N THR A 188 1.87 -33.23 -11.69
CA THR A 188 3.22 -32.76 -11.34
C THR A 188 3.59 -31.55 -12.18
N ILE A 189 3.90 -30.44 -11.52
CA ILE A 189 4.34 -29.19 -12.13
C ILE A 189 5.86 -29.13 -12.08
N THR A 190 6.49 -29.31 -13.24
CA THR A 190 7.95 -29.32 -13.41
C THR A 190 8.48 -27.94 -13.81
N MET A 191 9.81 -27.77 -13.78
CA MET A 191 10.46 -26.55 -14.28
C MET A 191 10.10 -26.26 -15.75
N ASP A 192 9.96 -27.29 -16.58
CA ASP A 192 9.62 -27.12 -17.99
C ASP A 192 8.19 -26.59 -18.18
N VAL A 193 7.23 -27.03 -17.37
CA VAL A 193 5.87 -26.46 -17.37
C VAL A 193 5.92 -24.96 -17.04
N VAL A 194 6.69 -24.57 -16.03
CA VAL A 194 6.87 -23.15 -15.66
C VAL A 194 7.46 -22.35 -16.82
N ARG A 195 8.49 -22.89 -17.49
CA ARG A 195 9.13 -22.24 -18.65
C ARG A 195 8.16 -22.08 -19.82
N THR A 196 7.39 -23.11 -20.14
CA THR A 196 6.38 -23.06 -21.21
C THR A 196 5.25 -22.08 -20.88
N ALA A 197 4.85 -21.96 -19.61
CA ALA A 197 3.82 -21.03 -19.17
C ALA A 197 4.29 -19.56 -19.10
N THR A 198 5.60 -19.33 -18.93
CA THR A 198 6.18 -18.00 -18.66
C THR A 198 5.86 -16.95 -19.73
N PRO A 199 5.97 -17.21 -21.04
CA PRO A 199 5.60 -16.22 -22.06
C PRO A 199 4.15 -15.70 -21.90
N SER A 200 3.20 -16.60 -21.64
CA SER A 200 1.80 -16.22 -21.41
C SER A 200 1.61 -15.42 -20.12
N VAL A 201 2.41 -15.67 -19.07
CA VAL A 201 2.40 -14.84 -17.86
C VAL A 201 2.91 -13.44 -18.17
N ILE A 202 4.03 -13.32 -18.89
CA ILE A 202 4.63 -12.02 -19.24
C ILE A 202 3.65 -11.20 -20.08
N ASP A 203 3.02 -11.80 -21.10
CA ASP A 203 2.02 -11.10 -21.92
C ASP A 203 0.85 -10.57 -21.08
N ARG A 204 0.36 -11.37 -20.13
CA ARG A 204 -0.72 -10.96 -19.22
C ARG A 204 -0.30 -9.82 -18.30
N LEU A 205 0.90 -9.90 -17.73
CA LEU A 205 1.43 -8.85 -16.86
C LEU A 205 1.64 -7.55 -17.64
N ASP A 206 2.21 -7.65 -18.85
CA ASP A 206 2.41 -6.52 -19.75
C ASP A 206 1.07 -5.83 -20.04
N GLN A 207 0.04 -6.58 -20.43
CA GLN A 207 -1.27 -6.04 -20.80
C GLN A 207 -2.10 -5.51 -19.63
N ASN A 208 -2.12 -6.22 -18.49
CA ASN A 208 -3.11 -5.97 -17.44
C ASN A 208 -2.52 -5.25 -16.22
N PHE A 209 -1.23 -5.42 -15.97
CA PHE A 209 -0.60 -4.93 -14.74
C PHE A 209 0.38 -3.78 -15.01
N PHE A 210 1.31 -3.97 -15.95
CA PHE A 210 2.31 -2.96 -16.27
C PHE A 210 1.73 -1.85 -17.15
N ARG A 211 0.96 -2.20 -18.19
CA ARG A 211 0.35 -1.22 -19.10
C ARG A 211 -0.52 -0.20 -18.37
N VAL A 212 -1.32 -0.64 -17.39
CA VAL A 212 -2.19 0.25 -16.59
C VAL A 212 -1.37 1.31 -15.83
N ARG A 213 -0.17 0.95 -15.35
CA ARG A 213 0.73 1.91 -14.70
C ARG A 213 1.41 2.81 -15.73
N PHE A 214 1.87 2.22 -16.82
CA PHE A 214 2.55 2.91 -17.92
C PHE A 214 1.69 3.98 -18.58
N ASP A 215 0.41 3.70 -18.80
CA ASP A 215 -0.52 4.61 -19.48
C ASP A 215 -0.86 5.85 -18.64
N ARG A 216 -0.62 5.81 -17.32
CA ARG A 216 -0.74 6.97 -16.42
C ARG A 216 0.48 7.89 -16.44
N LEU A 217 1.52 7.54 -17.20
CA LEU A 217 2.78 8.29 -17.27
C LEU A 217 2.77 9.27 -18.44
N THR A 218 3.28 10.46 -18.18
CA THR A 218 3.62 11.45 -19.22
C THR A 218 4.81 10.97 -20.06
N PRO A 219 5.03 11.51 -21.27
CA PRO A 219 6.19 11.15 -22.10
C PRO A 219 7.53 11.30 -21.36
N ASN A 220 7.72 12.40 -20.60
CA ASN A 220 8.95 12.62 -19.84
C ASN A 220 9.13 11.62 -18.70
N GLU A 221 8.05 11.23 -18.03
CA GLU A 221 8.10 10.19 -16.99
C GLU A 221 8.44 8.82 -17.60
N LYS A 222 7.91 8.49 -18.79
CA LYS A 222 8.27 7.27 -19.52
C LYS A 222 9.74 7.26 -19.92
N ASN A 223 10.26 8.38 -20.45
CA ASN A 223 11.67 8.50 -20.83
C ASN A 223 12.59 8.31 -19.60
N PHE A 224 12.21 8.92 -18.47
CA PHE A 224 12.93 8.76 -17.21
C PHE A 224 12.98 7.29 -16.76
N LEU A 225 11.83 6.61 -16.68
CA LEU A 225 11.80 5.19 -16.27
C LEU A 225 12.54 4.30 -17.27
N ARG A 226 12.52 4.63 -18.57
CA ARG A 226 13.26 3.87 -19.58
C ARG A 226 14.77 4.03 -19.40
N ALA A 227 15.24 5.20 -19.00
CA ALA A 227 16.64 5.43 -18.61
C ALA A 227 17.04 4.62 -17.38
N VAL A 228 16.15 4.52 -16.38
CA VAL A 228 16.39 3.64 -15.21
C VAL A 228 16.53 2.18 -15.66
N ALA A 229 15.66 1.71 -16.55
CA ALA A 229 15.72 0.35 -17.07
C ALA A 229 16.97 0.07 -17.92
N GLU A 230 17.52 1.08 -18.61
CA GLU A 230 18.75 0.96 -19.40
C GLU A 230 19.97 0.65 -18.54
N LEU A 231 19.99 1.13 -17.29
CA LEU A 231 21.06 0.86 -16.33
C LEU A 231 21.03 -0.59 -15.78
N GLY A 232 20.00 -1.37 -16.12
CA GLY A 232 19.82 -2.75 -15.70
C GLY A 232 19.01 -2.89 -14.40
N PRO A 233 18.92 -4.12 -13.86
CA PRO A 233 18.10 -4.40 -12.70
C PRO A 233 18.71 -3.81 -11.41
N GLY A 234 17.86 -3.35 -10.49
CA GLY A 234 18.25 -2.91 -9.16
C GLY A 234 18.18 -1.41 -8.93
N ALA A 235 18.89 -0.95 -7.89
CA ALA A 235 18.92 0.44 -7.48
C ALA A 235 20.07 1.20 -8.16
N HIS A 236 19.78 2.40 -8.66
CA HIS A 236 20.72 3.22 -9.41
C HIS A 236 20.84 4.62 -8.85
N ARG A 237 22.05 5.18 -8.94
CA ARG A 237 22.32 6.57 -8.55
C ARG A 237 21.56 7.53 -9.46
N THR A 238 20.95 8.57 -8.88
CA THR A 238 20.28 9.63 -9.65
C THR A 238 21.23 10.30 -10.67
N GLY A 239 22.54 10.36 -10.35
CA GLY A 239 23.57 10.85 -11.26
C GLY A 239 23.66 10.05 -12.56
N ALA A 240 23.76 8.72 -12.45
CA ALA A 240 23.86 7.83 -13.60
C ALA A 240 22.64 7.96 -14.53
N ILE A 241 21.44 8.14 -13.96
CA ILE A 241 20.21 8.34 -14.74
C ILE A 241 20.25 9.68 -15.49
N ALA A 242 20.81 10.73 -14.88
CA ALA A 242 20.98 12.03 -15.52
C ALA A 242 21.99 11.94 -16.68
N ASP A 243 23.08 11.20 -16.49
CA ASP A 243 24.08 10.95 -17.53
C ASP A 243 23.47 10.17 -18.71
N THR A 244 22.68 9.13 -18.42
CA THR A 244 21.95 8.35 -19.43
C THR A 244 20.99 9.23 -20.24
N LEU A 245 20.35 10.22 -19.59
CA LEU A 245 19.41 11.16 -20.24
C LEU A 245 20.11 12.40 -20.84
N GLY A 246 21.42 12.59 -20.64
CA GLY A 246 22.13 13.80 -21.08
C GLY A 246 21.63 15.10 -20.43
N VAL A 247 21.10 15.05 -19.20
CA VAL A 247 20.55 16.22 -18.49
C VAL A 247 21.27 16.47 -17.17
N LYS A 248 21.07 17.66 -16.58
CA LYS A 248 21.59 17.97 -15.24
C LYS A 248 20.81 17.21 -14.17
N VAL A 249 21.48 16.62 -13.19
CA VAL A 249 20.85 15.93 -12.05
C VAL A 249 19.77 16.78 -11.35
N THR A 250 19.99 18.09 -11.26
CA THR A 250 19.05 19.04 -10.63
C THR A 250 17.71 19.17 -11.38
N SER A 251 17.66 18.89 -12.69
CA SER A 251 16.40 18.94 -13.46
C SER A 251 15.50 17.72 -13.21
N LEU A 252 16.05 16.64 -12.65
CA LEU A 252 15.32 15.38 -12.42
C LEU A 252 14.41 15.42 -11.18
N GLY A 253 14.63 16.37 -10.26
CA GLY A 253 13.91 16.44 -8.98
C GLY A 253 12.38 16.41 -9.11
N PRO A 254 11.76 17.27 -9.95
CA PRO A 254 10.31 17.29 -10.12
C PRO A 254 9.72 16.00 -10.71
N VAL A 255 10.39 15.40 -11.70
CA VAL A 255 9.93 14.14 -12.33
C VAL A 255 10.05 12.99 -11.34
N ARG A 256 11.16 12.91 -10.61
CA ARG A 256 11.38 11.95 -9.54
C ARG A 256 10.27 12.01 -8.49
N ALA A 257 9.95 13.20 -7.99
CA ALA A 257 8.92 13.38 -6.96
C ALA A 257 7.53 12.90 -7.45
N LYS A 258 7.17 13.20 -8.71
CA LYS A 258 5.92 12.71 -9.32
C LYS A 258 5.90 11.19 -9.43
N LEU A 259 6.99 10.57 -9.88
CA LEU A 259 7.10 9.12 -10.01
C LEU A 259 7.07 8.40 -8.65
N MET A 260 7.70 8.96 -7.61
CA MET A 260 7.58 8.46 -6.24
C MET A 260 6.13 8.54 -5.74
N LYS A 261 5.45 9.68 -5.97
CA LYS A 261 4.04 9.85 -5.60
C LYS A 261 3.13 8.87 -6.35
N LYS A 262 3.42 8.57 -7.61
CA LYS A 262 2.72 7.53 -8.40
C LYS A 262 3.09 6.10 -8.00
N GLY A 263 4.04 5.93 -7.07
CA GLY A 263 4.52 4.62 -6.63
C GLY A 263 5.25 3.84 -7.72
N MET A 264 5.89 4.51 -8.68
CA MET A 264 6.66 3.87 -9.75
C MET A 264 8.10 3.55 -9.32
N ILE A 265 8.67 4.42 -8.50
CA ILE A 265 10.03 4.30 -7.97
C ILE A 265 10.04 4.63 -6.48
N TYR A 266 11.04 4.14 -5.77
CA TYR A 266 11.35 4.52 -4.40
C TYR A 266 12.85 4.70 -4.22
N SER A 267 13.26 5.29 -3.09
CA SER A 267 14.67 5.53 -2.76
C SER A 267 15.11 4.57 -1.65
N PRO A 268 15.83 3.47 -1.97
CA PRO A 268 16.29 2.52 -0.96
C PRO A 268 17.42 3.09 -0.08
N ALA A 269 18.20 4.03 -0.61
CA ALA A 269 19.26 4.74 0.08
C ALA A 269 19.38 6.16 -0.48
N HIS A 270 19.99 7.08 0.28
CA HIS A 270 20.13 8.48 -0.16
C HIS A 270 20.82 8.58 -1.52
N GLY A 271 20.14 9.17 -2.49
CA GLY A 271 20.62 9.37 -3.86
C GLY A 271 20.36 8.21 -4.83
N ASP A 272 19.86 7.07 -4.33
CA ASP A 272 19.55 5.88 -5.13
C ASP A 272 18.05 5.78 -5.43
N MET A 273 17.72 5.14 -6.55
CA MET A 273 16.35 4.90 -6.99
C MET A 273 16.21 3.51 -7.57
N ALA A 274 15.10 2.85 -7.25
CA ALA A 274 14.73 1.55 -7.78
C ALA A 274 13.24 1.54 -8.15
N PHE A 275 12.84 0.66 -9.06
CA PHE A 275 11.43 0.37 -9.31
C PHE A 275 10.77 -0.21 -8.05
N THR A 276 9.53 0.20 -7.78
CA THR A 276 8.73 -0.35 -6.68
C THR A 276 8.26 -1.78 -6.94
N VAL A 277 8.11 -2.15 -8.21
CA VAL A 277 7.64 -3.46 -8.62
C VAL A 277 8.71 -4.15 -9.47
N PRO A 278 9.05 -5.43 -9.22
CA PRO A 278 9.99 -6.16 -10.05
C PRO A 278 9.51 -6.30 -11.49
N LEU A 279 10.43 -6.61 -12.41
CA LEU A 279 10.21 -6.81 -13.85
C LEU A 279 9.68 -5.56 -14.60
N PHE A 280 9.48 -4.44 -13.91
CA PHE A 280 9.02 -3.21 -14.56
C PHE A 280 10.11 -2.63 -15.48
N ASP A 281 11.38 -2.80 -15.12
CA ASP A 281 12.53 -2.52 -15.98
C ASP A 281 12.46 -3.29 -17.30
N GLU A 282 12.27 -4.60 -17.23
CA GLU A 282 12.15 -5.45 -18.42
C GLU A 282 10.93 -5.05 -19.26
N PHE A 283 9.80 -4.73 -18.61
CA PHE A 283 8.62 -4.20 -19.29
C PHE A 283 8.92 -2.87 -20.00
N MET A 284 9.64 -1.95 -19.36
CA MET A 284 9.99 -0.66 -19.99
C MET A 284 10.82 -0.87 -21.26
N ILE A 285 11.74 -1.84 -21.27
CA ILE A 285 12.52 -2.21 -22.47
C ILE A 285 11.61 -2.76 -23.57
N ARG A 286 10.65 -3.65 -23.23
CA ARG A 286 9.69 -4.19 -24.21
C ARG A 286 8.72 -3.11 -24.74
N ALA A 287 8.27 -2.21 -23.88
CA ALA A 287 7.30 -1.17 -24.21
C ALA A 287 7.92 0.00 -24.99
N ILE A 288 9.21 0.28 -24.77
CA ILE A 288 9.99 1.30 -25.49
C ILE A 288 11.30 0.66 -25.96
N PRO A 289 11.28 -0.11 -27.08
CA PRO A 289 12.45 -0.83 -27.57
C PRO A 289 13.57 0.10 -28.02
N GLU A 290 13.22 1.19 -28.70
CA GLU A 290 14.15 2.24 -29.10
C GLU A 290 14.22 3.32 -28.01
N PHE A 291 15.32 3.35 -27.27
CA PHE A 291 15.60 4.42 -26.32
C PHE A 291 16.45 5.51 -26.98
N LYS A 292 15.90 6.72 -27.07
CA LYS A 292 16.58 7.93 -27.57
C LYS A 292 16.56 8.95 -26.43
N PRO A 293 17.65 9.05 -25.65
CA PRO A 293 17.69 9.88 -24.44
C PRO A 293 17.45 11.36 -24.74
#